data_AF-A3IWS7-F1
#
_entry.id   AF-A3IWS7-F1
#
_cell.length_a   1.000
_cell.length_b   1.000
_cell.length_c   1.000
_cell.angle_alpha   90.00
_cell.angle_beta   90.00
_cell.angle_gamma   90.00
#
_symmetry.space_group_name_H-M   'P 1'
#
loop_
_entity.id
_entity.type
_entity.pdbx_description
1 polymer ?
#
loop_
_entity_poly.entity_id
_entity_poly.type
_entity_poly.pdbx_seq_one_letter_code
_entity_poly.pdbx_strand_id
1 'polypeptide(L)'
;MARKRFSDLERVYDALKLAKVDIGNLPANLDITKYAKWKEGETVREIAAREASGGEKSVGLIAFGLPSTDAGSQILVTTTNRAFDKFKTNADFSKLGITDVTTGYNTNGSFVPAKLTLTVRGTKVSATSDITGRKYKKNQGQTYTLPIGQTETVKYFQEKVAQLVSSQLNVDYFLSAQPEQWRRD
;
A
#
# COMPACT_ATOMS: atom_id res chain seq x y z
N MET A 1 -14.27 1.00 -13.85
CA MET A 1 -15.67 1.38 -13.52
C MET A 1 -15.77 2.64 -12.66
N ALA A 2 -14.85 2.91 -11.72
CA ALA A 2 -14.87 4.13 -10.90
C ALA A 2 -14.67 5.44 -11.69
N ARG A 3 -13.76 5.49 -12.69
CA ARG A 3 -13.53 6.68 -13.54
C ARG A 3 -14.80 7.21 -14.24
N LYS A 4 -15.66 6.33 -14.76
CA LYS A 4 -16.91 6.73 -15.44
C LYS A 4 -17.93 7.34 -14.46
N ARG A 5 -18.03 6.81 -13.24
CA ARG A 5 -19.03 7.24 -12.26
C ARG A 5 -18.76 8.63 -11.68
N PHE A 6 -17.49 8.98 -11.49
CA PHE A 6 -17.11 10.35 -11.12
C PHE A 6 -17.39 11.33 -12.26
N SER A 7 -17.16 10.92 -13.50
CA SER A 7 -17.50 11.72 -14.69
C SER A 7 -19.00 11.99 -14.80
N ASP A 8 -19.87 11.04 -14.43
CA ASP A 8 -21.33 11.25 -14.48
C ASP A 8 -21.80 12.25 -13.42
N LEU A 9 -21.28 12.16 -12.18
CA LEU A 9 -21.62 13.11 -11.11
C LEU A 9 -21.08 14.51 -11.38
N GLU A 10 -19.86 14.61 -11.92
CA GLU A 10 -19.26 15.86 -12.38
C GLU A 10 -20.13 16.52 -13.45
N ARG A 11 -20.54 15.75 -14.47
CA ARG A 11 -21.39 16.24 -15.56
C ARG A 11 -22.74 16.75 -15.07
N VAL A 12 -23.37 16.04 -14.13
CA VAL A 12 -24.65 16.47 -13.54
C VAL A 12 -24.45 17.71 -12.68
N TYR A 13 -23.37 17.79 -11.91
CA TYR A 13 -23.04 18.97 -11.10
C TYR A 13 -22.85 20.22 -11.97
N ASP A 14 -22.06 20.12 -13.03
CA ASP A 14 -21.80 21.22 -13.97
C ASP A 14 -23.10 21.67 -14.66
N ALA A 15 -23.95 20.72 -15.06
CA ALA A 15 -25.25 21.02 -15.66
C ALA A 15 -26.18 21.76 -14.70
N LEU A 16 -26.24 21.34 -13.43
CA LEU A 16 -27.06 22.00 -12.40
C LEU A 16 -26.54 23.40 -12.06
N LYS A 17 -25.21 23.60 -12.00
CA LYS A 17 -24.60 24.91 -11.82
C LYS A 17 -24.86 25.84 -13.00
N LEU A 18 -24.74 25.33 -14.23
CA LEU A 18 -25.07 26.08 -15.45
C LEU A 18 -26.55 26.49 -15.47
N ALA A 19 -27.44 25.60 -15.03
CA ALA A 19 -28.87 25.87 -14.89
C ALA A 19 -29.23 26.73 -13.67
N LYS A 20 -28.25 27.19 -12.88
CA LYS A 20 -28.43 27.99 -11.65
C LYS A 20 -29.36 27.33 -10.63
N VAL A 21 -29.38 26.00 -10.57
CA VAL A 21 -30.13 25.26 -9.56
C VAL A 21 -29.40 25.37 -8.22
N ASP A 22 -30.14 25.73 -7.18
CA ASP A 22 -29.63 25.68 -5.81
C ASP A 22 -29.57 24.22 -5.34
N ILE A 23 -28.37 23.66 -5.41
CA ILE A 23 -28.08 22.27 -5.03
C ILE A 23 -28.30 22.04 -3.53
N GLY A 24 -28.22 23.10 -2.70
CA GLY A 24 -28.48 23.03 -1.26
C GLY A 24 -29.93 22.70 -0.91
N ASN A 25 -30.87 23.03 -1.80
CA ASN A 25 -32.30 22.74 -1.65
C ASN A 25 -32.72 21.36 -2.15
N LEU A 26 -31.80 20.61 -2.77
CA LEU A 26 -32.07 19.23 -3.18
C LEU A 26 -32.03 18.30 -1.96
N PRO A 27 -32.80 17.19 -1.98
CA PRO A 27 -32.80 16.22 -0.88
C PRO A 27 -31.38 15.76 -0.50
N ALA A 28 -31.02 15.94 0.77
CA ALA A 28 -29.65 15.71 1.27
C ALA A 28 -29.15 14.26 1.13
N ASN A 29 -30.05 13.30 0.91
CA ASN A 29 -29.71 11.90 0.70
C ASN A 29 -29.22 11.60 -0.73
N LEU A 30 -29.45 12.49 -1.70
CA LEU A 30 -29.02 12.32 -3.08
C LEU A 30 -27.49 12.33 -3.22
N ASP A 31 -26.99 11.47 -4.11
CA ASP A 31 -25.55 11.37 -4.40
C ASP A 31 -24.98 12.70 -4.91
N ILE A 32 -25.77 13.49 -5.65
CA ILE A 32 -25.36 14.79 -6.20
C ILE A 32 -25.21 15.85 -5.12
N THR A 33 -26.09 15.88 -4.12
CA THR A 33 -26.02 16.83 -3.00
C THR A 33 -24.80 16.54 -2.13
N LYS A 34 -24.49 15.25 -1.90
CA LYS A 34 -23.27 14.84 -1.17
C LYS A 34 -22.01 15.15 -1.97
N TYR A 35 -22.02 14.88 -3.27
CA TYR A 35 -20.93 15.20 -4.16
C TYR A 35 -20.67 16.72 -4.24
N ALA A 36 -21.71 17.55 -4.32
CA ALA A 36 -21.59 19.01 -4.30
C ALA A 36 -20.99 19.52 -2.99
N LYS A 37 -21.47 19.04 -1.83
CA LYS A 37 -20.88 19.34 -0.52
C LYS A 37 -19.40 18.94 -0.42
N TRP A 38 -19.05 17.78 -0.98
CA TRP A 38 -17.64 17.35 -1.07
C TRP A 38 -16.81 18.27 -1.98
N LYS A 39 -17.35 18.67 -3.14
CA LYS A 39 -16.71 19.55 -4.13
C LYS A 39 -16.48 20.96 -3.59
N GLU A 40 -17.47 21.48 -2.87
CA GLU A 40 -17.48 22.83 -2.28
C GLU A 40 -16.76 22.91 -0.92
N GLY A 41 -16.30 21.76 -0.40
CA GLY A 41 -15.47 21.70 0.81
C GLY A 41 -16.25 21.78 2.12
N GLU A 42 -17.58 21.65 2.10
CA GLU A 42 -18.43 21.73 3.29
C GLU A 42 -18.36 20.48 4.19
N THR A 43 -17.87 19.35 3.68
CA THR A 43 -17.70 18.14 4.49
C THR A 43 -16.44 18.23 5.35
N VAL A 44 -16.59 18.23 6.68
CA VAL A 44 -15.50 17.96 7.62
C VAL A 44 -14.95 16.58 7.29
N ARG A 45 -13.75 16.55 6.68
CA ARG A 45 -13.04 15.31 6.42
C ARG A 45 -12.61 14.78 7.78
N GLU A 46 -13.22 13.69 8.25
CA GLU A 46 -12.60 12.88 9.28
C GLU A 46 -11.31 12.32 8.69
N ILE A 47 -10.21 13.06 8.87
CA ILE A 47 -8.88 12.53 8.61
C ILE A 47 -8.69 11.48 9.70
N ALA A 48 -9.00 10.23 9.37
CA ALA A 48 -8.67 9.11 10.23
C ALA A 48 -7.19 9.28 10.60
N ALA A 49 -6.91 9.44 11.89
CA ALA A 49 -5.58 9.69 12.39
C ALA A 49 -4.67 8.58 11.88
N ARG A 50 -3.82 8.91 10.91
CA ARG A 50 -2.87 7.95 10.37
C ARG A 50 -1.86 7.71 11.47
N GLU A 51 -1.76 6.47 11.94
CA GLU A 51 -0.71 6.09 12.89
C GLU A 51 0.64 6.59 12.37
N ALA A 52 1.48 7.09 13.28
CA ALA A 52 2.79 7.63 12.93
C ALA A 52 3.63 6.58 12.17
N SER A 53 4.39 7.02 11.16
CA SER A 53 5.27 6.13 10.38
C SER A 53 6.45 5.59 11.19
N GLY A 54 6.76 6.22 12.33
CA GLY A 54 7.94 5.93 13.15
C GLY A 54 9.25 6.39 12.52
N GLY A 55 9.21 7.12 11.41
CA GLY A 55 10.39 7.49 10.63
C GLY A 55 10.87 6.41 9.67
N GLU A 56 12.02 6.68 9.05
CA GLU A 56 12.68 5.79 8.09
C GLU A 56 13.70 4.88 8.78
N LYS A 57 13.88 3.68 8.22
CA LYS A 57 14.84 2.67 8.66
C LYS A 57 15.57 2.11 7.46
N SER A 58 16.89 2.07 7.53
CA SER A 58 17.71 1.36 6.55
C SER A 58 17.77 -0.12 6.89
N VAL A 59 17.60 -0.96 5.87
CA VAL A 59 17.70 -2.42 5.97
C VAL A 59 18.56 -2.94 4.82
N GLY A 60 19.39 -3.93 5.12
CA GLY A 60 20.13 -4.67 4.12
C GLY A 60 19.25 -5.75 3.49
N LEU A 61 19.37 -5.94 2.18
CA LEU A 61 18.81 -7.08 1.48
C LEU A 61 19.75 -7.50 0.35
N ILE A 62 19.57 -8.74 -0.10
CA ILE A 62 20.32 -9.23 -1.26
C ILE A 62 19.34 -9.32 -2.44
N ALA A 63 19.72 -8.74 -3.58
CA ALA A 63 18.93 -8.76 -4.80
C ALA A 63 18.71 -10.19 -5.33
N PHE A 64 17.58 -10.41 -6.01
CA PHE A 64 17.24 -11.73 -6.53
C PHE A 64 18.12 -12.12 -7.71
N GLY A 65 18.44 -13.42 -7.82
CA GLY A 65 19.17 -13.98 -8.96
C GLY A 65 20.66 -13.64 -9.02
N LEU A 66 21.19 -12.84 -8.08
CA LEU A 66 22.62 -12.51 -8.00
C LEU A 66 23.31 -13.32 -6.87
N PRO A 67 24.61 -13.66 -6.99
CA PRO A 67 25.33 -14.34 -5.92
C PRO A 67 25.43 -13.47 -4.66
N SER A 68 25.15 -14.02 -3.48
CA SER A 68 25.21 -13.28 -2.20
C SER A 68 26.60 -12.76 -1.82
N THR A 69 27.64 -13.31 -2.43
CA THR A 69 29.04 -12.89 -2.27
C THR A 69 29.40 -11.67 -3.13
N ASP A 70 28.56 -11.30 -4.10
CA ASP A 70 28.78 -10.13 -4.95
C ASP A 70 28.39 -8.85 -4.19
N ALA A 71 29.31 -7.89 -4.10
CA ALA A 71 29.06 -6.59 -3.50
C ALA A 71 27.94 -5.83 -4.22
N GLY A 72 27.75 -6.06 -5.53
CA GLY A 72 26.67 -5.49 -6.33
C GLY A 72 25.28 -6.07 -6.00
N SER A 73 25.23 -7.23 -5.32
CA SER A 73 23.97 -7.86 -4.89
C SER A 73 23.51 -7.39 -3.51
N GLN A 74 24.42 -6.90 -2.67
CA GLN A 74 24.15 -6.50 -1.30
C GLN A 74 23.67 -5.04 -1.28
N ILE A 75 22.35 -4.85 -1.29
CA ILE A 75 21.74 -3.52 -1.43
C ILE A 75 21.17 -3.01 -0.10
N LEU A 76 21.50 -1.77 0.22
CA LEU A 76 20.90 -1.01 1.30
C LEU A 76 19.64 -0.31 0.80
N VAL A 77 18.50 -0.56 1.47
CA VAL A 77 17.21 0.06 1.12
C VAL A 77 16.52 0.65 2.34
N THR A 78 15.66 1.64 2.10
CA THR A 78 14.90 2.30 3.16
C THR A 78 13.48 1.74 3.23
N THR A 79 13.01 1.48 4.46
CA THR A 79 11.62 1.13 4.79
C THR A 79 11.12 2.01 5.94
N THR A 80 9.84 1.91 6.29
CA THR A 80 9.29 2.60 7.47
C THR A 80 9.58 1.79 8.73
N ASN A 81 10.00 2.44 9.83
CA ASN A 81 10.20 1.77 11.12
C ASN A 81 8.95 0.99 11.54
N ARG A 82 7.76 1.57 11.38
CA ARG A 82 6.49 0.90 11.70
C ARG A 82 6.33 -0.46 11.01
N ALA A 83 6.60 -0.52 9.70
CA ALA A 83 6.48 -1.78 8.98
C ALA A 83 7.57 -2.76 9.43
N PHE A 84 8.79 -2.28 9.65
CA PHE A 84 9.90 -3.14 10.09
C PHE A 84 9.63 -3.75 11.47
N ASP A 85 9.33 -2.92 12.48
CA ASP A 85 9.15 -3.36 13.85
C ASP A 85 7.92 -4.28 14.00
N LYS A 86 6.87 -4.06 13.21
CA LYS A 86 5.70 -4.93 13.15
C LYS A 86 6.06 -6.36 12.76
N PHE A 87 7.01 -6.53 11.83
CA PHE A 87 7.36 -7.84 11.30
C PHE A 87 8.64 -8.42 11.92
N LYS A 88 9.53 -7.63 12.52
CA LYS A 88 10.75 -8.13 13.18
C LYS A 88 10.46 -9.20 14.24
N THR A 89 9.32 -9.09 14.92
CA THR A 89 8.87 -10.04 15.95
C THR A 89 8.06 -11.22 15.39
N ASN A 90 7.73 -11.21 14.09
CA ASN A 90 6.97 -12.28 13.44
C ASN A 90 7.90 -13.48 13.14
N ALA A 91 7.39 -14.69 13.34
CA ALA A 91 8.14 -15.93 13.10
C ALA A 91 8.61 -16.08 11.64
N ASP A 92 7.90 -15.49 10.68
CA ASP A 92 8.23 -15.52 9.26
C ASP A 92 9.17 -14.38 8.82
N PHE A 93 9.66 -13.54 9.73
CA PHE A 93 10.53 -12.41 9.38
C PHE A 93 11.77 -12.82 8.58
N SER A 94 12.40 -13.93 8.97
CA SER A 94 13.57 -14.49 8.29
C SER A 94 13.29 -14.87 6.83
N LYS A 95 12.03 -15.17 6.48
CA LYS A 95 11.62 -15.50 5.11
C LYS A 95 11.65 -14.28 4.19
N LEU A 96 11.58 -13.05 4.74
CA LEU A 96 11.59 -11.82 3.95
C LEU A 96 12.96 -11.52 3.30
N GLY A 97 14.05 -12.08 3.83
CA GLY A 97 15.40 -11.83 3.30
C GLY A 97 15.89 -10.40 3.52
N ILE A 98 15.54 -9.80 4.66
CA ILE A 98 15.98 -8.46 5.07
C ILE A 98 16.67 -8.51 6.44
N THR A 99 17.60 -7.59 6.69
CA THR A 99 18.36 -7.47 7.94
C THR A 99 18.50 -6.01 8.38
N ASP A 100 18.58 -5.76 9.70
CA ASP A 100 18.97 -4.44 10.24
C ASP A 100 20.49 -4.29 10.42
N VAL A 101 21.27 -5.35 10.15
CA VAL A 101 22.73 -5.26 10.06
C VAL A 101 23.09 -4.77 8.67
N THR A 102 23.40 -3.47 8.55
CA THR A 102 23.61 -2.81 7.26
C THR A 102 25.09 -2.74 6.84
N THR A 103 26.02 -3.15 7.70
CA THR A 103 27.45 -3.20 7.37
C THR A 103 27.69 -4.13 6.18
N GLY A 104 28.34 -3.62 5.12
CA GLY A 104 28.60 -4.36 3.88
C GLY A 104 27.56 -4.16 2.77
N TYR A 105 26.41 -3.54 3.07
CA TYR A 105 25.38 -3.24 2.07
C TYR A 105 25.60 -1.87 1.43
N ASN A 106 25.37 -1.79 0.12
CA ASN A 106 25.64 -0.60 -0.69
C ASN A 106 24.34 0.08 -1.14
N THR A 107 24.31 1.41 -1.15
CA THR A 107 23.20 2.16 -1.75
C THR A 107 23.29 2.11 -3.27
N ASN A 108 22.18 1.79 -3.94
CA ASN A 108 22.10 1.82 -5.40
C ASN A 108 20.82 2.56 -5.83
N GLY A 109 20.97 3.74 -6.45
CA GLY A 109 19.84 4.58 -6.87
C GLY A 109 19.06 4.02 -8.07
N SER A 110 19.69 3.17 -8.88
CA SER A 110 19.06 2.50 -10.02
C SER A 110 18.29 1.24 -9.60
N PHE A 111 18.52 0.74 -8.38
CA PHE A 111 17.83 -0.42 -7.84
C PHE A 111 16.51 -0.04 -7.16
N VAL A 112 15.42 -0.66 -7.59
CA VAL A 112 14.13 -0.61 -6.91
C VAL A 112 13.87 -1.98 -6.30
N PRO A 113 13.77 -2.10 -4.96
CA PRO A 113 13.59 -3.40 -4.33
C PRO A 113 12.25 -4.02 -4.69
N ALA A 114 12.23 -5.34 -4.71
CA ALA A 114 10.99 -6.09 -4.65
C ALA A 114 10.24 -5.74 -3.37
N LYS A 115 8.92 -5.64 -3.46
CA LYS A 115 8.06 -5.22 -2.34
C LYS A 115 7.03 -6.28 -2.03
N LEU A 116 6.83 -6.53 -0.75
CA LEU A 116 5.72 -7.30 -0.23
C LEU A 116 4.77 -6.33 0.49
N THR A 117 3.54 -6.26 0.02
CA THR A 117 2.44 -5.56 0.67
C THR A 117 1.54 -6.57 1.38
N LEU A 118 1.40 -6.37 2.69
CA LEU A 118 0.64 -7.22 3.60
C LEU A 118 -0.52 -6.40 4.17
N THR A 119 -1.75 -6.79 3.84
CA THR A 119 -2.96 -6.21 4.44
C THR A 119 -3.52 -7.18 5.45
N VAL A 120 -3.63 -6.76 6.71
CA VAL A 120 -4.21 -7.57 7.79
C VAL A 120 -5.59 -8.07 7.37
N ARG A 121 -5.83 -9.38 7.46
CA ARG A 121 -7.16 -9.94 7.23
C ARG A 121 -8.04 -9.58 8.41
N GLY A 122 -9.16 -8.93 8.13
CA GLY A 122 -10.16 -8.57 9.13
C GLY A 122 -11.57 -8.69 8.55
N THR A 123 -12.57 -8.51 9.40
CA THR A 123 -13.97 -8.51 9.00
C THR A 123 -14.21 -7.41 7.97
N LYS A 124 -14.89 -7.72 6.87
CA LYS A 124 -15.27 -6.71 5.88
C LYS A 124 -16.23 -5.73 6.54
N VAL A 125 -15.85 -4.46 6.62
CA VAL A 125 -16.74 -3.41 7.12
C VAL A 125 -17.37 -2.66 5.97
N SER A 126 -18.63 -2.27 6.16
CA SER A 126 -19.31 -1.36 5.26
C SER A 126 -18.81 0.06 5.54
N ALA A 127 -18.02 0.61 4.64
CA ALA A 127 -17.63 2.02 4.68
C ALA A 127 -18.55 2.83 3.77
N THR A 128 -18.94 4.02 4.20
CA THR A 128 -19.64 4.98 3.34
C THR A 128 -18.61 5.83 2.62
N SER A 129 -18.77 6.05 1.31
CA SER A 129 -17.92 6.96 0.56
C SER A 129 -18.21 8.41 0.97
N ASP A 130 -17.18 9.15 1.38
CA ASP A 130 -17.32 10.58 1.71
C ASP A 130 -17.72 11.43 0.51
N ILE A 131 -17.41 10.97 -0.70
CA ILE A 131 -17.67 11.68 -1.95
C ILE A 131 -19.08 11.40 -2.47
N THR A 132 -19.50 10.14 -2.45
CA THR A 132 -20.76 9.70 -3.10
C THR A 132 -21.83 9.30 -2.11
N GLY A 133 -21.51 9.15 -0.82
CA GLY A 133 -22.43 8.64 0.19
C GLY A 133 -22.82 7.17 0.04
N ARG A 134 -22.25 6.44 -0.94
CA ARG A 134 -22.58 5.03 -1.18
C ARG A 134 -21.75 4.13 -0.28
N LYS A 135 -22.40 3.08 0.24
CA LYS A 135 -21.74 2.02 1.00
C LYS A 135 -20.91 1.13 0.07
N TYR A 136 -19.66 0.88 0.45
CA TYR A 136 -18.78 -0.08 -0.19
C TYR A 136 -18.16 -1.00 0.87
N LYS A 137 -17.87 -2.24 0.48
CA LYS A 137 -17.16 -3.18 1.34
C LYS A 137 -15.68 -2.82 1.32
N LYS A 138 -15.11 -2.50 2.48
CA LYS A 138 -13.68 -2.28 2.67
C LYS A 138 -13.12 -3.44 3.50
N ASN A 139 -11.98 -3.99 3.08
CA ASN A 139 -11.22 -4.86 3.95
C ASN A 139 -10.71 -4.01 5.13
N GLN A 140 -11.11 -4.38 6.34
CA GLN A 140 -10.62 -3.73 7.55
C GLN A 140 -9.25 -4.33 7.88
N GLY A 141 -8.21 -3.50 7.93
CA GLY A 141 -6.87 -3.97 8.25
C GLY A 141 -5.81 -2.94 7.91
N GLN A 142 -4.81 -2.82 8.78
CA GLN A 142 -3.61 -2.04 8.48
C GLN A 142 -2.85 -2.70 7.33
N THR A 143 -2.25 -1.88 6.48
CA THR A 143 -1.42 -2.33 5.37
C THR A 143 0.02 -1.93 5.63
N TYR A 144 0.91 -2.91 5.51
CA TYR A 144 2.35 -2.73 5.65
C TYR A 144 3.03 -3.10 4.34
N THR A 145 4.00 -2.31 3.92
CA THR A 145 4.84 -2.61 2.77
C THR A 145 6.27 -2.73 3.23
N LEU A 146 6.90 -3.84 2.88
CA LEU A 146 8.29 -4.14 3.22
C LEU A 146 9.05 -4.48 1.94
N PRO A 147 10.34 -4.11 1.85
CA PRO A 147 11.21 -4.69 0.85
C PRO A 147 11.40 -6.19 1.15
N ILE A 148 11.67 -6.97 0.12
CA ILE A 148 12.06 -8.39 0.24
C ILE A 148 13.29 -8.66 -0.61
N GLY A 149 14.13 -9.58 -0.13
CA GLY A 149 15.34 -10.03 -0.81
C GLY A 149 15.46 -11.55 -0.81
N GLN A 150 16.53 -12.04 -1.43
CA GLN A 150 16.84 -13.47 -1.39
C GLN A 150 17.27 -13.92 0.01
N THR A 151 17.13 -15.23 0.24
CA THR A 151 17.70 -15.93 1.40
C THR A 151 18.66 -17.00 0.90
N GLU A 152 19.44 -17.61 1.79
CA GLU A 152 20.38 -18.69 1.43
C GLU A 152 19.73 -19.80 0.58
N THR A 153 18.48 -20.15 0.92
CA THR A 153 17.71 -21.22 0.27
C THR A 153 16.78 -20.77 -0.85
N VAL A 154 16.50 -19.46 -0.99
CA VAL A 154 15.50 -18.95 -1.96
C VAL A 154 16.09 -17.76 -2.69
N LYS A 155 16.53 -18.00 -3.93
CA LYS A 155 17.32 -17.05 -4.72
C LYS A 155 16.51 -16.33 -5.78
N TYR A 156 15.38 -16.88 -6.19
CA TYR A 156 14.54 -16.29 -7.23
C TYR A 156 13.25 -15.68 -6.65
N PHE A 157 12.80 -14.59 -7.25
CA PHE A 157 11.61 -13.87 -6.79
C PHE A 157 10.35 -14.75 -6.79
N GLN A 158 10.14 -15.57 -7.80
CA GLN A 158 8.96 -16.44 -7.89
C GLN A 158 8.92 -17.49 -6.77
N GLU A 159 10.08 -18.08 -6.45
CA GLU A 159 10.22 -19.01 -5.32
C GLU A 159 9.95 -18.30 -4.00
N LYS A 160 10.41 -17.05 -3.85
CA LYS A 160 10.13 -16.23 -2.67
C LYS A 160 8.64 -15.99 -2.50
N VAL A 161 7.93 -15.64 -3.57
CA VAL A 161 6.47 -15.49 -3.52
C VAL A 161 5.80 -16.81 -3.13
N ALA A 162 6.22 -17.94 -3.70
CA ALA A 162 5.67 -19.25 -3.34
C ALA A 162 5.94 -19.61 -1.86
N GLN A 163 7.13 -19.29 -1.34
CA GLN A 163 7.49 -19.47 0.08
C GLN A 163 6.60 -18.62 1.00
N LEU A 164 6.34 -17.36 0.65
CA LEU A 164 5.53 -16.45 1.47
C LEU A 164 4.04 -16.81 1.42
N VAL A 165 3.54 -17.27 0.27
CA VAL A 165 2.14 -17.73 0.12
C VAL A 165 1.89 -19.04 0.88
N SER A 166 2.90 -19.88 1.06
CA SER A 166 2.83 -21.10 1.88
C SER A 166 3.17 -20.88 3.36
N SER A 167 3.43 -19.63 3.78
CA SER A 167 3.78 -19.30 5.17
C SER A 167 2.56 -18.85 5.99
N GLN A 168 2.76 -18.69 7.31
CA GLN A 168 1.70 -18.20 8.21
C GLN A 168 1.25 -16.79 7.83
N LEU A 169 2.11 -15.99 7.18
CA LEU A 169 1.74 -14.70 6.62
C LEU A 169 0.49 -14.76 5.73
N ASN A 170 0.29 -15.82 4.94
CA ASN A 170 -0.88 -15.92 4.06
C ASN A 170 -2.18 -16.24 4.81
N VAL A 171 -2.07 -16.84 6.00
CA VAL A 171 -3.20 -17.08 6.90
C VAL A 171 -3.69 -15.78 7.51
N ASP A 172 -2.75 -14.92 7.94
CA ASP A 172 -3.07 -13.70 8.70
C ASP A 172 -3.26 -12.46 7.79
N TYR A 173 -2.67 -12.47 6.59
CA TYR A 173 -2.62 -11.31 5.68
C TYR A 173 -3.06 -11.65 4.26
N PHE A 174 -3.59 -10.66 3.56
CA PHE A 174 -3.63 -10.65 2.10
C PHE A 174 -2.26 -10.20 1.59
N LEU A 175 -1.66 -11.01 0.72
CA LEU A 175 -0.34 -10.76 0.14
C LEU A 175 -0.48 -10.16 -1.26
N SER A 176 0.35 -9.17 -1.54
CA SER A 176 0.63 -8.70 -2.90
C SER A 176 2.14 -8.45 -3.01
N ALA A 177 2.77 -9.03 -4.02
CA ALA A 177 4.21 -8.90 -4.23
C ALA A 177 4.48 -8.19 -5.56
N GLN A 178 5.49 -7.33 -5.56
CA GLN A 178 6.00 -6.64 -6.74
C GLN A 178 7.46 -7.03 -6.94
N PRO A 179 7.87 -7.41 -8.16
CA PRO A 179 9.26 -7.77 -8.44
C PRO A 179 10.18 -6.56 -8.32
N GLU A 180 11.47 -6.84 -8.11
CA GLU A 180 12.51 -5.81 -8.19
C GLU A 180 12.64 -5.26 -9.61
N GLN A 181 13.15 -4.04 -9.73
CA GLN A 181 13.38 -3.38 -11.00
C GLN A 181 14.74 -2.70 -11.00
N TRP A 182 15.43 -2.82 -12.13
CA TRP A 182 16.65 -2.07 -12.41
C TRP A 182 16.30 -0.97 -13.39
N ARG A 183 16.38 0.27 -12.92
CA ARG A 183 16.17 1.44 -13.77
C ARG A 183 17.38 1.53 -14.70
N ARG A 184 17.13 1.60 -16.01
CA ARG A 184 18.10 2.22 -16.92
C ARG A 184 17.95 3.72 -16.71
N ASP A 185 18.92 4.28 -16.00
CA ASP A 185 19.34 5.65 -16.20
C ASP A 185 19.67 5.94 -17.67
#